data_AF-A0A7T8GU28-F1
#
_entry.id   AF-A0A7T8GU28-F1
#
_cell.length_a   1.000
_cell.length_b   1.000
_cell.length_c   1.000
_cell.angle_alpha   90.00
_cell.angle_beta   90.00
_cell.angle_gamma   90.00
#
_symmetry.space_group_name_H-M   'P 1'
#
loop_
_entity.id
_entity.type
_entity.pdbx_description
1 polymer ?
#
loop_
_entity_poly.entity_id
_entity_poly.type
_entity_poly.pdbx_seq_one_letter_code
_entity_poly.pdbx_strand_id
1 'polypeptide(L)' 'TAIIVALRCGRAPKEIINFFKFPKATVYSIAKSFKELEDIEEGFLTPERKTPDRSQVRKRSADFIDRLQTMINDVTIQV' A
#
# COMPACT_ATOMS: atom_id res chain seq x y z
N THR A 1 -16.20 -7.64 -10.76
CA THR A 1 -16.56 -6.66 -11.82
C THR A 1 -15.29 -6.01 -12.35
N ALA A 2 -15.09 -5.99 -13.68
CA ALA A 2 -13.84 -5.52 -14.29
C ALA A 2 -13.48 -4.06 -13.94
N ILE A 3 -14.48 -3.18 -13.76
CA ILE A 3 -14.30 -1.76 -13.37
C ILE A 3 -13.66 -1.65 -11.98
N ILE A 4 -14.18 -2.36 -10.98
CA ILE A 4 -13.67 -2.30 -9.59
C ILE A 4 -12.23 -2.84 -9.52
N VAL A 5 -11.96 -3.94 -10.23
CA VAL A 5 -10.60 -4.51 -10.29
C VAL A 5 -9.64 -3.51 -10.93
N ALA A 6 -10.03 -2.87 -12.03
CA ALA A 6 -9.21 -1.86 -12.69
C ALA A 6 -8.97 -0.63 -11.80
N LEU A 7 -9.98 -0.17 -11.05
CA LEU A 7 -9.84 0.92 -10.08
C LEU A 7 -8.87 0.54 -8.96
N ARG A 8 -8.97 -0.67 -8.39
CA ARG A 8 -8.01 -1.20 -7.40
C ARG A 8 -6.58 -1.30 -7.95
N CYS A 9 -6.43 -1.57 -9.25
CA CYS A 9 -5.14 -1.55 -9.92
C CYS A 9 -4.63 -0.13 -10.26
N GLY A 10 -5.30 0.93 -9.79
CA GLY A 10 -4.90 2.32 -10.00
C GLY A 10 -5.19 2.86 -11.41
N ARG A 11 -6.04 2.18 -12.19
CA ARG A 11 -6.40 2.65 -13.54
C ARG A 11 -7.38 3.80 -13.48
N ALA A 12 -7.19 4.79 -14.35
CA ALA A 12 -8.08 5.94 -14.40
C ALA A 12 -9.43 5.57 -15.04
N PRO A 13 -10.56 6.16 -14.60
CA PRO A 13 -11.87 5.93 -15.20
C PRO A 13 -11.90 6.08 -16.74
N LYS A 14 -11.11 7.02 -17.29
CA LYS A 14 -10.97 7.24 -18.73
C LYS A 14 -10.32 6.04 -19.45
N GLU A 15 -9.30 5.43 -18.85
CA GLU A 15 -8.65 4.23 -19.39
C GLU A 15 -9.60 3.04 -19.36
N ILE A 16 -10.38 2.91 -18.28
CA ILE A 16 -11.39 1.85 -18.12
C ILE A 16 -12.48 1.96 -19.20
N ILE A 17 -12.99 3.18 -19.45
CA ILE A 17 -13.96 3.44 -20.53
C ILE A 17 -13.38 3.06 -21.88
N ASN A 18 -12.13 3.47 -22.16
CA ASN A 18 -11.51 3.24 -23.46
C ASN A 18 -11.22 1.75 -23.72
N PHE A 19 -10.81 1.01 -22.69
CA PHE A 19 -10.42 -0.39 -22.80
C PHE A 19 -11.64 -1.32 -22.81
N PHE A 20 -12.53 -1.18 -21.82
CA PHE A 20 -13.67 -2.07 -21.66
C PHE A 20 -14.94 -1.60 -22.39
N LYS A 21 -14.93 -0.39 -22.97
CA LYS A 21 -16.06 0.22 -23.69
C LYS A 21 -17.34 0.34 -22.86
N PHE A 22 -17.21 0.44 -21.54
CA PHE A 22 -18.35 0.68 -20.65
C PHE A 22 -18.92 2.09 -20.83
N PRO A 23 -20.22 2.30 -20.59
CA PRO A 23 -20.82 3.63 -20.59
C PRO A 23 -20.13 4.55 -19.58
N LYS A 24 -19.84 5.78 -20.00
CA LYS A 24 -19.19 6.78 -19.16
C LYS A 24 -19.92 6.97 -17.82
N ALA A 25 -21.24 7.08 -17.86
CA ALA A 25 -22.07 7.27 -16.67
C ALA A 25 -21.87 6.14 -15.64
N THR A 26 -21.85 4.89 -16.11
CA THR A 26 -21.66 3.71 -15.27
C THR A 26 -20.27 3.70 -14.62
N VAL A 27 -19.21 3.96 -15.40
CA VAL A 27 -17.84 3.94 -14.87
C VAL A 27 -17.64 5.02 -13.82
N TYR A 28 -18.12 6.25 -14.07
CA TYR A 28 -17.98 7.34 -13.10
C TYR A 28 -18.87 7.15 -11.86
N SER A 29 -20.07 6.59 -12.00
CA SER A 29 -20.93 6.25 -10.86
C SER A 29 -20.25 5.22 -9.96
N ILE A 30 -19.67 4.17 -10.54
CA ILE A 30 -18.96 3.13 -9.78
C ILE A 30 -17.68 3.70 -9.16
N ALA A 31 -16.91 4.51 -9.89
CA ALA A 31 -15.69 5.12 -9.37
C ALA A 31 -15.95 6.05 -8.17
N LYS A 32 -17.07 6.79 -8.20
CA LYS A 32 -17.50 7.62 -7.08
C LYS A 32 -17.80 6.77 -5.84
N SER A 33 -18.69 5.78 -5.99
CA SER A 33 -19.04 4.89 -4.87
C SER A 33 -17.85 4.08 -4.37
N PHE A 34 -16.92 3.71 -5.25
CA PHE A 34 -15.68 3.01 -4.88
C PHE A 34 -14.80 3.87 -3.97
N LYS A 35 -14.61 5.15 -4.32
CA LYS A 35 -13.82 6.07 -3.50
C LYS A 35 -14.47 6.34 -2.14
N GLU A 36 -15.78 6.57 -2.12
CA GLU A 36 -16.53 6.73 -0.87
C GLU A 36 -16.39 5.50 0.05
N LEU A 37 -16.38 4.29 -0.53
CA LEU A 37 -16.21 3.06 0.22
C LEU A 37 -14.76 2.85 0.69
N GLU A 38 -13.77 3.25 -0.11
CA GLU A 38 -12.34 3.21 0.24
C GLU A 38 -12.01 4.20 1.36
N ASP A 39 -12.58 5.42 1.31
CA ASP A 39 -12.46 6.42 2.38
C ASP A 39 -13.08 5.92 3.70
N ILE A 40 -14.19 5.17 3.61
CA ILE A 40 -14.82 4.51 4.77
C ILE A 40 -13.94 3.35 5.25
N GLU A 41 -13.52 2.42 4.39
CA GLU A 41 -12.64 1.31 4.76
C GLU A 41 -11.33 1.79 5.39
N GLU A 42 -10.72 2.86 4.87
CA GLU A 42 -9.51 3.45 5.45
C GLU A 42 -9.80 4.02 6.86
N GLY A 43 -10.96 4.65 7.07
CA GLY A 43 -11.40 5.11 8.39
C GLY A 43 -11.74 3.99 9.39
N PHE A 44 -12.14 2.81 8.91
CA PHE A 44 -12.44 1.63 9.76
C PHE A 44 -11.23 0.71 9.98
N LEU A 45 -10.26 0.69 9.05
CA LEU A 45 -9.11 -0.23 9.06
C LEU A 45 -7.82 0.39 9.62
N THR A 46 -7.82 1.65 10.05
CA THR A 46 -6.70 2.17 10.84
C THR A 46 -6.92 1.85 12.32
N PRO A 47 -6.26 0.81 12.91
CA PRO A 47 -5.80 1.00 14.27
C PRO A 47 -4.88 2.22 14.22
N GLU A 48 -5.00 3.12 15.19
CA GLU A 48 -4.15 4.30 15.35
C GLU A 48 -2.69 3.91 15.05
N ARG A 49 -2.23 4.20 13.82
CA ARG A 49 -0.86 3.89 13.41
C ARG A 49 -0.03 4.84 14.25
N LYS A 50 0.59 4.32 15.31
CA LYS A 50 1.60 5.04 16.07
C LYS A 50 2.57 5.62 15.06
N THR A 51 2.48 6.93 14.85
CA THR A 51 3.48 7.64 14.06
C THR A 51 4.80 7.41 14.78
N PRO A 52 5.83 6.90 14.09
CA PRO A 52 7.13 6.79 14.73
C PRO A 52 7.51 8.20 15.15
N ASP A 53 7.64 8.38 16.46
CA ASP A 53 8.13 9.62 17.02
C ASP A 53 9.52 9.89 16.40
N ARG A 54 9.58 10.90 15.52
CA ARG A 54 10.81 11.32 14.86
C ARG A 54 11.84 11.86 15.86
N SER A 55 11.46 12.10 17.12
CA SER A 55 12.39 12.46 18.18
C SER A 55 13.32 11.30 18.57
N GLN A 56 12.92 10.06 18.29
CA GLN A 56 13.72 8.88 18.55
C GLN A 56 14.44 8.43 17.27
N VAL A 57 15.34 9.29 16.78
CA VAL A 57 16.49 8.80 16.01
C VAL A 57 17.31 7.93 16.97
N ARG A 58 16.91 6.66 17.15
CA ARG A 58 17.78 5.63 17.71
C ARG A 58 18.96 5.57 16.75
N LYS A 59 20.03 6.30 17.09
CA LYS A 59 21.33 6.16 16.49
C LYS A 59 21.60 4.66 16.49
N ARG A 60 21.61 4.02 15.32
CA ARG A 60 22.09 2.65 15.17
C ARG A 60 23.51 2.70 15.72
N SER A 61 23.74 2.22 16.94
CA SER A 61 25.08 2.17 17.51
C SER A 61 25.91 1.23 16.64
N ALA A 62 27.21 1.50 16.51
CA ALA A 62 28.11 0.65 15.74
C ALA A 62 27.98 -0.82 16.18
N ASP A 63 27.86 -1.05 17.49
CA ASP A 63 27.61 -2.37 18.10
C ASP A 63 26.37 -3.10 17.56
N PHE A 64 25.31 -2.37 17.16
CA PHE A 64 24.12 -2.97 16.59
C PHE A 64 24.35 -3.43 15.15
N ILE A 65 25.15 -2.67 14.39
CA ILE A 65 25.54 -3.01 13.02
C ILE A 65 26.49 -4.21 13.04
N ASP A 66 27.48 -4.22 13.94
CA ASP A 66 28.44 -5.31 14.07
C ASP A 66 27.75 -6.62 14.45
N ARG A 67 26.81 -6.60 15.42
CA ARG A 67 26.03 -7.79 15.78
C ARG A 67 25.20 -8.34 14.62
N LEU A 68 24.60 -7.46 13.81
CA LEU A 68 23.84 -7.88 12.63
C LEU A 68 24.76 -8.48 11.55
N GLN A 69 25.95 -7.92 11.34
CA GLN A 69 26.91 -8.46 10.40
C GLN A 69 27.42 -9.84 10.84
N THR A 70 27.68 -10.05 12.13
CA THR A 70 28.03 -11.38 12.66
C THR A 70 26.90 -12.38 12.44
N MET A 71 25.64 -12.00 12.73
CA MET A 71 24.49 -12.88 12.49
C MET A 71 24.29 -13.24 11.01
N ILE A 72 24.55 -12.30 10.09
CA ILE A 72 24.43 -12.56 8.64
C ILE A 72 25.54 -13.52 8.17
N ASN A 73 26.76 -13.36 8.70
CA ASN A 73 27.90 -14.18 8.32
C ASN A 73 27.86 -15.59 8.94
N ASP A 74 27.22 -15.78 10.09
CA ASP A 74 27.05 -17.11 10.70
C ASP A 74 26.02 -17.98 9.95
N VAL A 75 25.09 -17.36 9.20
CA VAL A 75 24.05 -18.08 8.43
C VAL A 75 24.59 -18.59 7.08
N THR A 76 25.72 -18.08 6.59
CA THR A 76 26.24 -18.39 5.25
C THR A 76 27.25 -19.55 5.17
N ILE A 77 27.52 -20.28 6.26
CA ILE A 77 28.37 -21.48 6.23
C ILE A 77 27.60 -22.70 6.76
N GLN A 78 26.58 -23.13 6.01
CA GLN A 78 26.14 -24.53 5.94
C GLN A 78 25.55 -24.81 4.55
N VAL A 79 26.41 -24.85 3.52
CA VAL A 79 26.17 -25.59 2.27
C VAL A 79 27.47 -26.25 1.85
#